data_AF-A0AAD7CIA1-F1
#
_entry.id   AF-A0AAD7CIA1-F1
#
_cell.length_a   1.000
_cell.length_b   1.000
_cell.length_c   1.000
_cell.angle_alpha   90.00
_cell.angle_beta   90.00
_cell.angle_gamma   90.00
#
_symmetry.space_group_name_H-M   'P 1'
#
loop_
_entity.id
_entity.type
_entity.pdbx_description
1 polymer ?
#
loop_
_entity_poly.entity_id
_entity_poly.type
_entity_poly.pdbx_seq_one_letter_code
_entity_poly.pdbx_strand_id
1 'polypeptide(L)'
;MSTISPPAAAAQEAALLQLIMDSQTTNYLTAAALTLVILEHISTFKEEIEYVWKSRLSLWSVLYVWTRYATLIALATDASCGFIRHARTSRDDDSSFPVMFRPMSNSKMWVCLHLG
;
A
#
# COMPACT_ATOMS: atom_id res chain seq x y z
N MET A 1 -22.88 -17.84 37.11
CA MET A 1 -22.81 -17.42 35.70
C MET A 1 -21.55 -16.59 35.51
N SER A 2 -20.40 -17.25 35.56
CA SER A 2 -19.07 -16.76 35.15
C SER A 2 -19.06 -16.66 33.61
N THR A 3 -18.45 -15.67 32.94
CA THR A 3 -17.03 -15.25 33.04
C THR A 3 -16.79 -13.80 32.52
N ILE A 4 -16.02 -13.01 33.27
CA ILE A 4 -14.78 -12.24 32.89
C ILE A 4 -14.48 -12.25 31.36
N SER A 5 -14.22 -11.16 30.59
CA SER A 5 -13.43 -9.95 30.83
C SER A 5 -13.71 -8.84 29.76
N PRO A 6 -14.06 -7.59 30.13
CA PRO A 6 -14.16 -6.46 29.19
C PRO A 6 -12.86 -5.78 28.66
N PRO A 7 -11.63 -5.99 29.19
CA PRO A 7 -10.44 -5.32 28.64
C PRO A 7 -9.89 -5.98 27.36
N ALA A 8 -10.15 -7.27 27.13
CA ALA A 8 -9.56 -8.00 26.00
C ALA A 8 -10.21 -7.64 24.65
N ALA A 9 -11.53 -7.43 24.62
CA ALA A 9 -12.25 -7.05 23.39
C ALA A 9 -11.93 -5.61 22.97
N ALA A 10 -11.89 -4.67 23.92
CA ALA A 10 -11.49 -3.29 23.65
C ALA A 10 -10.02 -3.17 23.22
N ALA A 11 -9.13 -4.01 23.78
CA ALA A 11 -7.74 -4.08 23.34
C ALA A 11 -7.59 -4.62 21.92
N GLN A 12 -8.44 -5.58 21.51
CA GLN A 12 -8.44 -6.12 20.14
C GLN A 12 -8.87 -5.08 19.11
N GLU A 13 -9.91 -4.29 19.40
CA GLU A 13 -10.37 -3.23 18.50
C GLU A 13 -9.30 -2.14 18.32
N ALA A 14 -8.66 -1.71 19.43
CA ALA A 14 -7.56 -0.76 19.36
C ALA A 14 -6.36 -1.28 18.55
N ALA A 15 -6.02 -2.58 18.70
CA ALA A 15 -4.95 -3.20 17.92
C ALA A 15 -5.29 -3.28 16.42
N LEU A 16 -6.55 -3.53 16.07
CA LEU A 16 -7.01 -3.54 14.68
C LEU A 16 -6.88 -2.15 14.06
N LEU A 17 -7.31 -1.11 14.77
CA LEU A 17 -7.16 0.28 14.30
C LEU A 17 -5.69 0.65 14.07
N GLN A 18 -4.79 0.24 14.99
CA GLN A 18 -3.35 0.46 14.81
C GLN A 18 -2.80 -0.20 13.55
N LEU A 19 -3.20 -1.45 13.25
CA LEU A 19 -2.76 -2.15 12.05
C LEU A 19 -3.22 -1.46 10.75
N ILE A 20 -4.45 -0.91 10.74
CA ILE A 20 -4.95 -0.16 9.59
C ILE A 20 -4.13 1.12 9.39
N MET A 21 -3.88 1.88 10.46
CA MET A 21 -3.09 3.11 10.39
C MET A 21 -1.65 2.82 9.93
N ASP A 22 -1.03 1.79 10.49
CA ASP A 22 0.34 1.38 10.14
C ASP A 22 0.44 0.95 8.67
N SER A 23 -0.55 0.23 8.16
CA SER A 23 -0.62 -0.15 6.75
C SER A 23 -0.73 1.07 5.83
N GLN A 24 -1.55 2.07 6.18
CA GLN A 24 -1.68 3.30 5.39
C GLN A 24 -0.38 4.09 5.40
N THR A 25 0.22 4.29 6.58
CA THR A 25 1.50 4.98 6.74
C THR A 25 2.59 4.31 5.92
N THR A 26 2.70 2.99 5.97
CA THR A 26 3.69 2.23 5.20
C THR A 26 3.52 2.42 3.69
N ASN A 27 2.28 2.45 3.18
CA ASN A 27 2.02 2.66 1.75
C ASN A 27 2.45 4.06 1.28
N TYR A 28 2.08 5.10 2.02
CA TYR A 28 2.48 6.47 1.69
C TYR A 28 4.00 6.67 1.81
N LEU A 29 4.63 6.11 2.84
CA LEU A 29 6.08 6.16 3.01
C LEU A 29 6.81 5.42 1.89
N THR A 30 6.31 4.26 1.47
CA THR A 30 6.91 3.49 0.36
C THR A 30 6.83 4.28 -0.93
N ALA A 31 5.68 4.89 -1.23
CA ALA A 31 5.53 5.75 -2.41
C ALA A 31 6.44 6.98 -2.36
N ALA A 32 6.58 7.63 -1.20
CA ALA A 32 7.45 8.77 -1.01
C ALA A 32 8.95 8.40 -1.11
N ALA A 33 9.33 7.23 -0.59
CA ALA A 33 10.70 6.72 -0.70
C ALA A 33 11.07 6.41 -2.16
N LEU A 34 10.17 5.78 -2.92
CA LEU A 34 10.38 5.53 -4.35
C LEU A 34 10.60 6.82 -5.14
N THR A 35 9.76 7.83 -4.93
CA THR A 35 9.88 9.10 -5.67
C THR A 35 11.17 9.83 -5.33
N LEU A 36 11.58 9.83 -4.06
CA LEU A 36 12.85 10.42 -3.62
C LEU A 36 14.03 9.70 -4.26
N VAL A 37 14.05 8.36 -4.24
CA VAL A 37 15.14 7.57 -4.84
C VAL A 37 15.21 7.78 -6.36
N ILE A 38 14.06 7.88 -7.05
CA ILE A 38 14.02 8.21 -8.48
C ILE A 38 14.60 9.61 -8.74
N LEU A 39 14.23 10.60 -7.93
CA LEU A 39 14.71 11.97 -8.08
C LEU A 39 16.23 12.07 -7.88
N GLU A 40 16.75 11.36 -6.88
CA GLU A 40 18.19 11.27 -6.63
C GLU A 40 18.91 10.64 -7.83
N HIS A 41 18.36 9.56 -8.40
CA HIS A 41 18.91 8.95 -9.60
C HIS A 41 18.96 9.90 -10.78
N ILE A 42 17.87 10.61 -11.07
CA ILE A 42 17.81 11.56 -12.18
C ILE A 42 18.87 12.66 -12.03
N SER A 43 19.09 13.17 -10.81
CA SER A 43 20.07 14.22 -10.56
C SER A 43 21.50 13.75 -10.85
N THR A 44 21.86 12.57 -10.36
CA THR A 44 23.21 12.00 -10.56
C THR A 44 23.42 11.37 -11.95
N PHE A 45 22.35 11.03 -12.67
CA PHE A 45 22.44 10.36 -13.97
C PHE A 45 23.17 11.22 -15.01
N LYS A 46 23.03 12.54 -14.93
CA LYS A 46 23.73 13.49 -15.81
C LYS A 46 25.25 13.36 -15.65
N GLU A 47 25.73 13.27 -14.42
CA GLU A 47 27.16 13.11 -14.11
C GLU A 47 27.63 11.68 -14.46
N GLU A 48 26.81 10.66 -14.23
CA GLU A 48 27.12 9.28 -14.63
C GLU A 48 27.34 9.14 -16.14
N ILE A 49 26.50 9.76 -16.98
CA ILE A 49 26.70 9.73 -18.44
C ILE A 49 28.05 10.37 -18.81
N GLU A 50 28.41 11.47 -18.17
CA GLU A 50 29.62 12.19 -18.50
C GLU A 50 30.89 11.47 -18.02
N TYR A 51 30.87 10.87 -16.83
CA TYR A 51 32.05 10.25 -16.22
C TYR A 51 32.16 8.74 -16.43
N VAL A 52 31.04 8.02 -16.50
CA VAL A 52 31.03 6.55 -16.64
C VAL A 52 30.95 6.14 -18.10
N TRP A 53 30.07 6.77 -18.89
CA TRP A 53 29.83 6.34 -20.27
C TRP A 53 30.84 6.89 -21.28
N LYS A 54 31.49 8.02 -21.00
CA LYS A 54 32.58 8.55 -21.83
C LYS A 54 33.97 8.06 -21.41
N SER A 55 34.12 7.54 -20.19
CA SER A 55 35.42 7.05 -19.68
C SER A 55 35.63 5.58 -20.01
N ARG A 56 36.87 5.09 -19.87
CA ARG A 56 37.19 3.67 -20.00
C ARG A 56 36.44 2.88 -18.93
N LEU A 57 35.49 2.04 -19.35
CA LEU A 57 34.70 1.18 -18.48
C LEU A 57 35.63 0.30 -17.62
N SER A 58 35.81 0.71 -16.37
CA SER A 58 36.54 -0.05 -15.36
C SER A 58 35.58 -1.00 -14.65
N LEU A 59 36.11 -2.11 -14.15
CA LEU A 59 35.34 -3.09 -13.37
C LEU A 59 34.64 -2.44 -12.16
N TRP A 60 35.28 -1.43 -11.57
CA TRP A 60 34.70 -0.61 -10.49
C TRP A 60 33.50 0.22 -10.94
N SER A 61 33.51 0.74 -12.16
CA SER A 61 32.38 1.50 -12.73
C SER A 61 31.18 0.59 -12.99
N VAL A 62 31.42 -0.65 -13.44
CA VAL A 62 30.36 -1.64 -13.66
C VAL A 62 29.76 -2.10 -12.34
N LEU A 63 30.59 -2.39 -11.33
CA LEU A 63 30.12 -2.72 -9.98
C LEU A 63 29.31 -1.58 -9.38
N TYR A 64 29.77 -0.34 -9.54
CA TYR A 64 29.06 0.85 -9.08
C TYR A 64 27.64 0.95 -9.65
N VAL A 65 27.52 0.86 -10.98
CA VAL A 65 26.23 0.83 -11.68
C VAL A 65 25.40 -0.37 -11.20
N TRP A 66 25.99 -1.55 -11.09
CA TRP A 66 25.26 -2.74 -10.64
C TRP A 66 24.65 -2.56 -9.24
N THR A 67 25.42 -2.12 -8.24
CA THR A 67 24.90 -1.87 -6.89
C THR A 67 23.82 -0.80 -6.89
N ARG A 68 23.98 0.24 -7.72
CA ARG A 68 23.03 1.33 -7.81
C ARG A 68 21.68 0.89 -8.38
N TYR A 69 21.68 0.23 -9.54
CA TYR A 69 20.46 -0.24 -10.17
C TYR A 69 19.81 -1.42 -9.43
N ALA A 70 20.60 -2.24 -8.71
CA ALA A 70 20.06 -3.29 -7.85
C ALA A 70 19.18 -2.73 -6.72
N THR A 71 19.58 -1.61 -6.10
CA THR A 71 18.77 -0.98 -5.05
C THR A 71 17.45 -0.42 -5.58
N LEU A 72 17.45 0.17 -6.78
CA LEU A 72 16.22 0.59 -7.47
C LEU A 72 15.28 -0.58 -7.73
N ILE A 73 15.81 -1.69 -8.26
CA ILE A 73 15.03 -2.88 -8.57
C ILE A 73 14.44 -3.48 -7.29
N ALA A 74 15.22 -3.54 -6.21
CA ALA A 74 14.74 -4.02 -4.91
C ALA A 74 13.57 -3.17 -4.40
N LEU A 75 13.73 -1.84 -4.35
CA LEU A 75 12.68 -0.92 -3.89
C LEU A 75 11.43 -1.00 -4.78
N ALA A 76 11.62 -1.07 -6.09
CA ALA A 76 10.52 -1.21 -7.05
C ALA A 76 9.79 -2.56 -6.89
N THR A 77 10.53 -3.62 -6.56
CA THR A 77 9.95 -4.94 -6.29
C THR A 77 9.15 -4.94 -4.99
N ASP A 78 9.67 -4.33 -3.92
CA ASP A 78 8.94 -4.16 -2.66
C ASP A 78 7.66 -3.36 -2.85
N ALA A 79 7.73 -2.25 -3.59
CA ALA A 79 6.57 -1.45 -3.94
C ALA A 79 5.55 -2.21 -4.79
N SER A 80 6.02 -2.97 -5.78
CA SER A 80 5.17 -3.80 -6.64
C SER A 80 4.51 -4.92 -5.85
N CYS A 81 5.23 -5.59 -4.96
CA CYS A 81 4.69 -6.61 -4.06
C CYS A 81 3.65 -6.03 -3.10
N GLY A 82 3.90 -4.85 -2.53
CA GLY A 82 2.93 -4.12 -1.69
C GLY A 82 1.66 -3.75 -2.48
N PHE A 83 1.82 -3.20 -3.68
CA PHE A 83 0.71 -2.84 -4.56
C PHE A 83 -0.10 -4.07 -5.01
N ILE A 84 0.58 -5.15 -5.40
CA ILE A 84 -0.07 -6.42 -5.80
C ILE A 84 -0.78 -7.06 -4.60
N ARG A 85 -0.22 -6.98 -3.38
CA ARG A 85 -0.88 -7.44 -2.15
C ARG A 85 -2.13 -6.62 -1.86
N HIS A 86 -2.06 -5.30 -2.02
CA HIS A 86 -3.23 -4.43 -1.86
C HIS A 86 -4.32 -4.76 -2.90
N ALA A 87 -3.93 -4.96 -4.16
CA ALA A 87 -4.85 -5.39 -5.23
C ALA A 87 -5.44 -6.80 -5.03
N ARG A 88 -4.73 -7.68 -4.30
CA ARG A 88 -5.22 -9.03 -3.95
C ARG A 88 -6.23 -8.98 -2.80
N THR A 89 -6.03 -8.11 -1.81
CA THR A 89 -6.94 -7.98 -0.66
C THR A 89 -8.35 -7.58 -1.09
N SER A 90 -8.50 -6.74 -2.12
CA SER A 90 -9.83 -6.36 -2.64
C SER A 90 -10.56 -7.49 -3.37
N ARG A 91 -9.86 -8.59 -3.71
CA ARG A 91 -10.47 -9.74 -4.40
C ARG A 91 -10.99 -10.79 -3.43
N ASP A 92 -10.37 -10.94 -2.27
CA ASP A 92 -10.78 -11.96 -1.29
C ASP A 92 -12.00 -11.51 -0.45
N ASP A 93 -12.20 -10.20 -0.27
CA ASP A 93 -13.34 -9.62 0.46
C ASP A 93 -14.70 -9.86 -0.25
N ASP A 94 -14.73 -9.86 -1.58
CA ASP A 94 -15.98 -10.07 -2.35
C ASP A 94 -16.54 -11.49 -2.20
N SER A 95 -15.68 -12.48 -1.88
CA SER A 95 -16.08 -13.88 -1.77
C SER A 95 -16.60 -14.30 -0.38
N SER A 96 -16.40 -13.46 0.65
CA SER A 96 -16.83 -13.75 2.04
C SER A 96 -18.11 -13.02 2.45
N PHE A 97 -18.55 -12.02 1.68
CA PHE A 97 -19.83 -11.37 1.91
C PHE A 97 -20.90 -11.92 0.96
N PRO A 98 -21.86 -12.73 1.42
CA PRO A 98 -23.14 -12.81 0.73
C PRO A 98 -23.77 -11.41 0.81
N VAL A 99 -23.63 -10.64 -0.27
CA VAL A 99 -24.40 -9.45 -0.57
C VAL A 99 -25.86 -9.86 -0.78
N MET A 100 -26.52 -10.26 0.31
CA MET A 100 -27.96 -10.44 0.42
C MET A 100 -28.56 -9.23 1.14
N PHE A 101 -28.28 -8.03 0.62
CA PHE A 101 -29.16 -6.87 0.79
C PHE A 101 -29.54 -6.36 -0.59
N ARG A 102 -30.54 -7.05 -1.14
CA ARG A 102 -31.45 -6.65 -2.22
C ARG A 102 -32.26 -5.41 -1.75
N PRO A 103 -32.93 -4.62 -2.61
CA PRO A 103 -32.58 -4.02 -3.90
C PRO A 103 -32.78 -2.48 -3.91
N MET A 104 -32.45 -1.87 -5.05
CA MET A 104 -32.94 -0.56 -5.53
C MET A 104 -34.47 -0.42 -5.45
N SER A 105 -34.96 0.82 -5.32
CA SER A 105 -35.94 1.45 -6.23
C SER A 105 -36.87 2.42 -5.50
N ASN A 106 -36.73 3.70 -5.89
CA ASN A 106 -37.79 4.68 -6.07
C ASN A 106 -38.77 5.04 -4.95
N SER A 107 -38.71 6.34 -4.62
CA SER A 107 -39.77 7.30 -4.92
C SER A 107 -41.16 6.99 -4.39
N LYS A 108 -41.44 7.63 -3.26
CA LYS A 108 -42.74 8.16 -2.84
C LYS A 108 -43.78 7.13 -2.41
N MET A 109 -44.56 7.63 -1.45
CA MET A 109 -46.01 7.50 -1.38
C MET A 109 -46.53 6.37 -0.47
N TRP A 110 -47.26 6.83 0.56
CA TRP A 110 -48.22 6.08 1.37
C TRP A 110 -47.56 5.09 2.33
N VAL A 111 -47.75 5.16 3.63
CA VAL A 111 -49.02 4.93 4.32
C VAL A 111 -48.79 5.53 5.73
N CYS A 112 -49.42 6.63 6.12
CA CYS A 112 -50.78 6.65 6.65
C CYS A 112 -51.05 5.48 7.61
N LEU A 113 -50.39 5.37 8.76
CA LEU A 113 -50.96 4.64 9.90
C LEU A 113 -50.18 4.92 11.19
N HIS A 114 -50.91 5.11 12.29
CA HIS A 114 -50.47 5.49 13.64
C HIS A 114 -50.24 6.99 13.82
N LEU A 115 -51.30 7.82 13.78
CA LEU A 115 -52.49 7.73 14.66
C LEU A 115 -52.07 7.87 16.12
N GLY A 116 -52.23 9.09 16.64
CA GLY A 116 -51.95 9.56 18.00
C GLY A 116 -52.00 11.07 18.03
#